data_AF-A0A925PYI7-F1
#
_entry.id   AF-A0A925PYI7-F1
#
_cell.length_a   1.000
_cell.length_b   1.000
_cell.length_c   1.000
_cell.angle_alpha   90.00
_cell.angle_beta   90.00
_cell.angle_gamma   90.00
#
_symmetry.space_group_name_H-M   'P 1'
#
loop_
_entity.id
_entity.type
_entity.pdbx_description
1 polymer ?
#
loop_
_entity_poly.entity_id
_entity_poly.type
_entity_poly.pdbx_seq_one_letter_code
_entity_poly.pdbx_strand_id
1 'polypeptide(L)'
;MKNLARLIVATTIGLTGATMADAHGFWFAQRANQLAMIFGVGADDLDVVKRLPKVTKFAAYDEEGKEVASKLVTNGPLVTVDVDNQPAFVAAVMDYGTWSKTPDGKWHSKGMDEVPGAIISTKNYKYGVHVRRELTGPMPQLPGQTLQILPMKTPLPVKLGQPLRLKVLYQGKPAAGAKITSDFVNDPDQKPLKTGKDGTVTIKVRNQGLNVIQAILETAPEDPAKTKQVENLATLSFVLPHEPE
;
A
#
# COMPACT_ATOMS: atom_id res chain seq x y z
N MET A 1 -16.05 53.60 38.87
CA MET A 1 -16.75 53.41 37.57
C MET A 1 -15.95 52.43 36.74
N LYS A 2 -16.57 51.31 36.39
CA LYS A 2 -16.00 50.20 35.61
C LYS A 2 -15.71 50.68 34.18
N ASN A 3 -14.61 50.27 33.57
CA ASN A 3 -14.54 50.07 32.13
C ASN A 3 -13.67 48.84 31.80
N LEU A 4 -14.33 47.91 31.12
CA LEU A 4 -13.91 46.56 30.76
C LEU A 4 -12.75 46.56 29.75
N ALA A 5 -11.71 45.80 30.04
CA ALA A 5 -10.84 45.25 28.99
C ALA A 5 -11.54 44.03 28.37
N ARG A 6 -11.88 44.11 27.08
CA ARG A 6 -12.40 42.97 26.31
C ARG A 6 -11.24 42.00 26.03
N LEU A 7 -11.24 40.86 26.70
CA LEU A 7 -10.40 39.71 26.36
C LEU A 7 -11.02 39.04 25.13
N ILE A 8 -10.39 39.17 23.96
CA ILE A 8 -10.73 38.38 22.78
C ILE A 8 -10.12 36.99 23.00
N VAL A 9 -10.94 36.03 23.41
CA VAL A 9 -10.57 34.61 23.37
C VAL A 9 -10.66 34.18 21.91
N ALA A 10 -9.51 34.11 21.24
CA ALA A 10 -9.40 33.45 19.95
C ALA A 10 -9.53 31.94 20.20
N THR A 11 -10.73 31.40 19.99
CA THR A 11 -10.97 29.96 20.01
C THR A 11 -10.25 29.36 18.81
N THR A 12 -9.06 28.78 19.04
CA THR A 12 -8.41 27.86 18.11
C THR A 12 -9.34 26.66 17.96
N ILE A 13 -10.13 26.63 16.89
CA ILE A 13 -10.78 25.41 16.43
C ILE A 13 -9.65 24.48 16.02
N GLY A 14 -9.30 23.55 16.90
CA GLY A 14 -8.42 22.45 16.55
C GLY A 14 -9.03 21.72 15.37
N LEU A 15 -8.31 21.70 14.24
CA LEU A 15 -8.61 20.77 13.17
C LEU A 15 -8.49 19.37 13.75
N THR A 16 -9.63 18.79 14.09
CA THR A 16 -9.75 17.36 14.36
C THR A 16 -9.25 16.64 13.11
N GLY A 17 -8.11 15.95 13.24
CA GLY A 17 -7.49 15.19 12.17
C GLY A 17 -8.54 14.32 11.47
N ALA A 18 -8.76 14.58 10.18
CA ALA A 18 -9.63 13.76 9.37
C ALA A 18 -9.07 12.34 9.37
N THR A 19 -9.80 11.40 9.97
CA THR A 19 -9.36 10.01 10.09
C THR A 19 -9.09 9.41 8.71
N MET A 20 -7.83 9.02 8.53
CA MET A 20 -7.11 8.50 7.36
C MET A 20 -7.57 7.10 6.91
N ALA A 21 -8.84 6.75 7.05
CA ALA A 21 -9.28 5.36 6.82
C ALA A 21 -9.08 4.88 5.35
N ASP A 22 -9.04 5.80 4.37
CA ASP A 22 -8.83 5.48 2.95
C ASP A 22 -7.34 5.32 2.58
N ALA A 23 -6.42 5.93 3.34
CA ALA A 23 -4.99 5.87 3.02
C ALA A 23 -4.33 4.53 3.37
N HIS A 24 -5.03 3.64 4.09
CA HIS A 24 -4.47 2.38 4.57
C HIS A 24 -4.14 1.45 3.40
N GLY A 25 -2.88 1.07 3.27
CA GLY A 25 -2.42 -0.02 2.43
C GLY A 25 -2.24 -1.30 3.23
N PHE A 26 -1.58 -2.26 2.60
CA PHE A 26 -0.84 -3.28 3.34
C PHE A 26 0.51 -3.50 2.66
N TRP A 27 1.48 -3.97 3.41
CA TRP A 27 2.80 -4.37 2.91
C TRP A 27 3.32 -5.56 3.71
N PHE A 28 4.49 -6.09 3.35
CA PHE A 28 5.19 -7.04 4.20
C PHE A 28 6.48 -6.44 4.74
N ALA A 29 6.75 -6.70 6.01
CA ALA A 29 8.03 -6.37 6.64
C ALA A 29 8.30 -7.33 7.78
N GLN A 30 9.54 -7.33 8.27
CA GLN A 30 9.90 -8.08 9.46
C GLN A 30 9.18 -7.52 10.70
N ARG A 31 8.72 -8.43 11.55
CA ARG A 31 8.25 -8.18 12.91
C ARG A 31 8.96 -9.18 13.82
N ALA A 32 9.84 -8.67 14.68
CA ALA A 32 10.86 -9.47 15.35
C ALA A 32 11.69 -10.27 14.33
N ASN A 33 11.51 -11.60 14.27
CA ASN A 33 12.20 -12.50 13.35
C ASN A 33 11.27 -13.14 12.30
N GLN A 34 10.03 -12.66 12.16
CA GLN A 34 9.03 -13.21 11.26
C GLN A 34 8.66 -12.20 10.17
N LEU A 35 8.54 -12.68 8.93
CA LEU A 35 7.95 -11.87 7.87
C LEU A 35 6.45 -11.77 8.14
N ALA A 36 5.93 -10.55 8.27
CA ALA A 36 4.53 -10.28 8.57
C ALA A 36 3.86 -9.47 7.46
N MET A 37 2.58 -9.72 7.23
CA MET A 37 1.67 -8.83 6.51
C MET A 37 1.19 -7.74 7.48
N ILE A 38 1.39 -6.48 7.14
CA ILE A 38 1.04 -5.32 7.95
C ILE A 38 -0.03 -4.53 7.23
N PHE A 39 -1.11 -4.16 7.92
CA PHE A 39 -2.17 -3.32 7.38
C PHE A 39 -2.15 -1.95 8.07
N GLY A 40 -1.97 -0.88 7.31
CA GLY A 40 -1.61 0.41 7.89
C GLY A 40 -1.39 1.53 6.87
N VAL A 41 -1.04 2.70 7.38
CA VAL A 41 -0.48 3.83 6.65
C VAL A 41 0.57 4.49 7.56
N GLY A 42 1.72 4.87 7.01
CA GLY A 42 2.79 5.42 7.83
C GLY A 42 3.27 4.42 8.88
N ALA A 43 3.28 4.86 10.15
CA ALA A 43 3.65 4.04 11.30
C ALA A 43 2.49 3.16 11.83
N ASP A 44 1.29 3.28 11.27
CA ASP A 44 0.15 2.47 11.72
C ASP A 44 0.39 0.99 11.42
N ASP A 45 0.10 0.16 12.43
CA ASP A 45 0.12 -1.29 12.35
C ASP A 45 -1.17 -1.80 12.99
N LEU A 46 -2.24 -1.78 12.21
CA LEU A 46 -3.56 -2.17 12.68
C LEU A 46 -3.70 -3.69 12.67
N ASP A 47 -4.63 -4.18 13.49
CA ASP A 47 -5.04 -5.58 13.57
C ASP A 47 -5.44 -6.13 12.19
N VAL A 48 -4.46 -6.76 11.53
CA VAL A 48 -4.54 -7.34 10.18
C VAL A 48 -5.32 -8.65 10.19
N VAL A 49 -5.39 -9.34 11.33
CA VAL A 49 -6.18 -10.58 11.47
C VAL A 49 -7.65 -10.32 11.19
N LYS A 50 -8.19 -9.18 11.66
CA LYS A 50 -9.56 -8.73 11.31
C LYS A 50 -9.78 -8.48 9.80
N ARG A 51 -8.70 -8.30 9.03
CA ARG A 51 -8.74 -8.09 7.58
C ARG A 51 -8.38 -9.35 6.81
N LEU A 52 -7.94 -10.43 7.47
CA LEU A 52 -7.55 -11.68 6.81
C LEU A 52 -8.66 -12.28 5.92
N PRO A 53 -9.96 -12.25 6.29
CA PRO A 53 -11.02 -12.73 5.40
C PRO A 53 -11.17 -11.93 4.09
N LYS A 54 -10.56 -10.74 4.01
CA LYS A 54 -10.53 -9.90 2.80
C LYS A 54 -9.34 -10.23 1.89
N VAL A 55 -8.37 -11.03 2.36
CA VAL A 55 -7.26 -11.51 1.55
C VAL A 55 -7.79 -12.61 0.63
N THR A 56 -7.87 -12.32 -0.66
CA THR A 56 -8.46 -13.23 -1.65
C THR A 56 -7.42 -14.12 -2.32
N LYS A 57 -6.15 -13.72 -2.31
CA LYS A 57 -5.02 -14.49 -2.86
C LYS A 57 -3.75 -14.24 -2.05
N PHE A 58 -2.94 -15.27 -1.91
CA PHE A 58 -1.58 -15.24 -1.41
C PHE A 58 -0.76 -16.27 -2.16
N ALA A 59 0.49 -15.93 -2.51
CA ALA A 59 1.44 -16.83 -3.13
C ALA A 59 2.87 -16.44 -2.77
N ALA A 60 3.76 -17.43 -2.80
CA ALA A 60 5.20 -17.28 -2.66
C ALA A 60 5.90 -17.82 -3.90
N TYR A 61 7.06 -17.27 -4.23
CA TYR A 61 7.77 -17.55 -5.48
C TYR A 61 9.27 -17.73 -5.23
N ASP A 62 9.91 -18.61 -6.00
CA ASP A 62 11.38 -18.74 -6.08
C ASP A 62 12.02 -17.64 -6.96
N GLU A 63 13.35 -17.66 -7.10
CA GLU A 63 14.11 -16.67 -7.86
C GLU A 63 13.81 -16.67 -9.37
N GLU A 64 13.32 -17.78 -9.92
CA GLU A 64 12.83 -17.88 -11.30
C GLU A 64 11.37 -17.38 -11.46
N GLY A 65 10.69 -17.08 -10.35
CA GLY A 65 9.31 -16.61 -10.35
C GLY A 65 8.27 -17.73 -10.45
N LYS A 66 8.65 -18.96 -10.14
CA LYS A 66 7.75 -20.10 -10.03
C LYS A 66 7.18 -20.18 -8.62
N GLU A 67 5.90 -20.53 -8.52
CA GLU A 67 5.22 -20.66 -7.23
C GLU A 67 5.82 -21.79 -6.38
N VAL A 68 6.02 -21.49 -5.10
CA VAL A 68 6.49 -22.42 -4.07
C VAL A 68 5.50 -22.45 -2.90
N ALA A 69 5.40 -23.60 -2.21
CA ALA A 69 4.43 -23.79 -1.14
C ALA A 69 4.67 -22.82 0.04
N SER A 70 3.66 -22.04 0.42
CA SER A 70 3.71 -21.14 1.56
C SER A 70 2.29 -20.85 2.03
N LYS A 71 2.14 -20.28 3.22
CA LYS A 71 0.85 -19.90 3.79
C LYS A 71 0.97 -18.69 4.70
N LEU A 72 -0.15 -18.01 4.87
CA LEU A 72 -0.34 -17.04 5.94
C LEU A 72 -0.70 -17.77 7.25
N VAL A 73 -0.09 -17.36 8.35
CA VAL A 73 -0.29 -17.95 9.69
C VAL A 73 -0.67 -16.82 10.64
N THR A 74 -1.69 -17.03 11.47
CA THR A 74 -2.05 -16.07 12.51
C THR A 74 -1.25 -16.33 13.78
N ASN A 75 -0.73 -15.26 14.41
CA ASN A 75 -0.04 -15.32 15.69
C ASN A 75 -0.44 -14.10 16.53
N GLY A 76 -1.44 -14.26 17.41
CA GLY A 76 -2.04 -13.14 18.11
C GLY A 76 -2.63 -12.12 17.12
N PRO A 77 -2.27 -10.81 17.20
CA PRO A 77 -2.74 -9.79 16.26
C PRO A 77 -1.98 -9.78 14.92
N LEU A 78 -0.96 -10.64 14.75
CA LEU A 78 -0.12 -10.68 13.55
C LEU A 78 -0.62 -11.72 12.54
N VAL A 79 -0.42 -11.43 11.27
CA VAL A 79 -0.45 -12.41 10.18
C VAL A 79 0.98 -12.54 9.65
N THR A 80 1.61 -13.68 9.89
CA THR A 80 2.97 -13.99 9.44
C THR A 80 2.95 -14.85 8.19
N VAL A 81 4.07 -14.86 7.48
CA VAL A 81 4.28 -15.67 6.29
C VAL A 81 5.18 -16.85 6.65
N ASP A 82 4.75 -18.06 6.30
CA ASP A 82 5.60 -19.25 6.33
C ASP A 82 6.68 -19.14 5.24
N VAL A 83 7.94 -19.04 5.67
CA VAL A 83 9.10 -18.82 4.78
C VAL A 83 10.13 -19.94 4.90
N ASP A 84 9.74 -21.12 5.39
CA ASP A 84 10.64 -22.25 5.62
C ASP A 84 11.33 -22.71 4.32
N ASN A 85 10.64 -22.62 3.19
CA ASN A 85 11.20 -22.90 1.86
C ASN A 85 12.00 -21.74 1.24
N GLN A 86 12.27 -20.68 2.01
CA GLN A 86 13.10 -19.53 1.60
C GLN A 86 12.67 -18.88 0.26
N PRO A 87 11.40 -18.45 0.12
CA PRO A 87 10.92 -17.88 -1.13
C PRO A 87 11.69 -16.58 -1.44
N ALA A 88 11.94 -16.33 -2.73
CA ALA A 88 12.60 -15.13 -3.19
C ALA A 88 11.70 -13.89 -3.06
N PHE A 89 10.39 -14.05 -3.32
CA PHE A 89 9.40 -13.01 -3.06
C PHE A 89 8.02 -13.59 -2.75
N VAL A 90 7.16 -12.78 -2.14
CA VAL A 90 5.77 -13.13 -1.82
C VAL A 90 4.81 -12.05 -2.31
N ALA A 91 3.59 -12.44 -2.58
CA ALA A 91 2.54 -11.55 -3.07
C ALA A 91 1.20 -11.87 -2.44
N ALA A 92 0.37 -10.85 -2.22
CA ALA A 92 -1.02 -11.01 -1.80
C ALA A 92 -1.95 -10.02 -2.48
N VAL A 93 -3.24 -10.34 -2.43
CA VAL A 93 -4.34 -9.51 -2.91
C VAL A 93 -5.40 -9.42 -1.84
N MET A 94 -5.90 -8.22 -1.61
CA MET A 94 -7.00 -7.95 -0.69
C MET A 94 -8.11 -7.20 -1.43
N ASP A 95 -9.31 -7.76 -1.39
CA ASP A 95 -10.53 -7.00 -1.71
C ASP A 95 -10.98 -6.31 -0.43
N TYR A 96 -10.57 -5.05 -0.26
CA TYR A 96 -10.88 -4.31 0.95
C TYR A 96 -12.37 -3.93 1.05
N GLY A 97 -13.08 -4.00 -0.07
CA GLY A 97 -14.51 -3.78 -0.19
C GLY A 97 -14.88 -2.35 -0.57
N THR A 98 -16.18 -2.09 -0.50
CA THR A 98 -16.75 -0.78 -0.82
C THR A 98 -16.85 0.06 0.44
N TRP A 99 -16.41 1.32 0.33
CA TRP A 99 -16.42 2.28 1.42
C TRP A 99 -16.97 3.63 0.96
N SER A 100 -17.84 4.21 1.76
CA SER A 100 -18.39 5.55 1.56
C SER A 100 -18.09 6.45 2.74
N LYS A 101 -17.76 7.72 2.45
CA LYS A 101 -17.55 8.77 3.45
C LYS A 101 -18.65 9.81 3.37
N THR A 102 -19.27 10.11 4.50
CA THR A 102 -20.28 11.17 4.64
C THR A 102 -19.63 12.53 4.92
N PRO A 103 -20.34 13.67 4.75
CA PRO A 103 -19.80 15.01 5.00
C PRO A 103 -19.29 15.24 6.43
N ASP A 104 -19.84 14.52 7.42
CA ASP A 104 -19.38 14.54 8.81
C ASP A 104 -18.09 13.75 9.04
N GLY A 105 -17.52 13.17 7.98
CA GLY A 105 -16.24 12.49 7.99
C GLY A 105 -16.29 11.00 8.35
N LYS A 106 -17.48 10.46 8.65
CA LYS A 106 -17.63 9.04 9.02
C LYS A 106 -17.51 8.12 7.81
N TRP A 107 -16.92 6.95 8.06
CA TRP A 107 -16.73 5.90 7.07
C TRP A 107 -17.74 4.77 7.27
N HIS A 108 -18.33 4.32 6.18
CA HIS A 108 -19.30 3.24 6.12
C HIS A 108 -18.82 2.19 5.11
N SER A 109 -18.80 0.91 5.50
CA SER A 109 -18.43 -0.21 4.61
C SER A 109 -19.59 -0.56 3.65
N LYS A 110 -20.08 0.43 2.91
CA LYS A 110 -21.25 0.38 2.02
C LYS A 110 -21.07 1.31 0.83
N GLY A 111 -21.82 1.08 -0.24
CA GLY A 111 -21.89 1.97 -1.41
C GLY A 111 -22.72 3.22 -1.16
N MET A 112 -22.67 4.17 -2.10
CA MET A 112 -23.41 5.44 -2.02
C MET A 112 -24.91 5.28 -2.29
N ASP A 113 -25.32 4.15 -2.86
CA ASP A 113 -26.70 3.70 -2.97
C ASP A 113 -27.34 3.42 -1.60
N GLU A 114 -26.55 2.93 -0.65
CA GLU A 114 -26.98 2.66 0.73
C GLU A 114 -26.59 3.77 1.72
N VAL A 115 -25.74 4.72 1.30
CA VAL A 115 -25.25 5.83 2.12
C VAL A 115 -25.59 7.15 1.43
N PRO A 116 -26.86 7.61 1.51
CA PRO A 116 -27.29 8.86 0.90
C PRO A 116 -26.44 10.05 1.36
N GLY A 117 -26.01 10.88 0.42
CA GLY A 117 -25.17 12.05 0.69
C GLY A 117 -23.67 11.76 0.84
N ALA A 118 -23.21 10.54 0.53
CA ALA A 118 -21.79 10.21 0.50
C ALA A 118 -20.99 11.14 -0.44
N ILE A 119 -19.97 11.79 0.11
CA ILE A 119 -19.07 12.68 -0.63
C ILE A 119 -17.96 11.90 -1.33
N ILE A 120 -17.52 10.79 -0.73
CA ILE A 120 -16.59 9.81 -1.31
C ILE A 120 -17.29 8.46 -1.32
N SER A 121 -17.13 7.69 -2.40
CA SER A 121 -17.53 6.28 -2.45
C SER A 121 -16.63 5.51 -3.41
N THR A 122 -15.91 4.52 -2.89
CA THR A 122 -14.85 3.80 -3.60
C THR A 122 -14.99 2.29 -3.39
N LYS A 123 -14.71 1.52 -4.42
CA LYS A 123 -14.37 0.09 -4.30
C LYS A 123 -12.86 0.00 -4.19
N ASN A 124 -12.33 -0.71 -3.20
CA ASN A 124 -10.91 -0.67 -2.86
C ASN A 124 -10.26 -2.05 -3.03
N TYR A 125 -9.25 -2.12 -3.89
CA TYR A 125 -8.37 -3.28 -4.00
C TYR A 125 -6.96 -2.93 -3.57
N LYS A 126 -6.34 -3.85 -2.83
CA LYS A 126 -4.98 -3.69 -2.32
C LYS A 126 -4.13 -4.86 -2.76
N TYR A 127 -2.91 -4.58 -3.18
CA TYR A 127 -1.94 -5.54 -3.70
C TYR A 127 -0.62 -5.31 -2.96
N GLY A 128 0.05 -6.38 -2.56
CA GLY A 128 1.32 -6.26 -1.87
C GLY A 128 2.31 -7.27 -2.41
N VAL A 129 3.54 -6.81 -2.64
CA VAL A 129 4.67 -7.63 -3.05
C VAL A 129 5.85 -7.35 -2.11
N HIS A 130 6.55 -8.39 -1.70
CA HIS A 130 7.77 -8.27 -0.92
C HIS A 130 8.89 -9.09 -1.53
N VAL A 131 9.96 -8.42 -1.93
CA VAL A 131 11.20 -9.05 -2.41
C VAL A 131 12.06 -9.35 -1.19
N ARG A 132 12.21 -10.64 -0.89
CA ARG A 132 12.90 -11.13 0.32
C ARG A 132 14.36 -11.50 0.03
N ARG A 133 14.65 -11.96 -1.18
CA ARG A 133 15.99 -12.32 -1.65
C ARG A 133 16.31 -11.62 -2.96
N GLU A 134 17.59 -11.58 -3.30
CA GLU A 134 18.03 -11.09 -4.59
C GLU A 134 17.41 -11.93 -5.72
N LEU A 135 16.81 -11.26 -6.70
CA LEU A 135 16.29 -11.89 -7.91
C LEU A 135 17.40 -11.92 -8.95
N THR A 136 17.67 -13.10 -9.51
CA THR A 136 18.67 -13.32 -10.57
C THR A 136 18.13 -13.02 -11.97
N GLY A 137 16.80 -13.03 -12.12
CA GLY A 137 16.07 -12.67 -13.33
C GLY A 137 15.11 -11.49 -13.12
N PRO A 138 14.42 -11.03 -14.19
CA PRO A 138 13.40 -10.01 -14.06
C PRO A 138 12.24 -10.52 -13.20
N MET A 139 11.68 -9.65 -12.36
CA MET A 139 10.46 -9.99 -11.62
C MET A 139 9.31 -10.25 -12.62
N PRO A 140 8.66 -11.42 -12.58
CA PRO A 140 7.58 -11.73 -13.50
C PRO A 140 6.37 -10.83 -13.23
N GLN A 141 5.51 -10.67 -14.24
CA GLN A 141 4.16 -10.18 -13.99
C GLN A 141 3.40 -11.20 -13.13
N LEU A 142 2.55 -10.70 -12.25
CA LEU A 142 1.68 -11.50 -11.39
C LEU A 142 0.25 -11.45 -11.91
N PRO A 143 -0.23 -12.43 -12.70
CA PRO A 143 -1.57 -12.38 -13.30
C PRO A 143 -2.70 -12.27 -12.27
N GLY A 144 -2.44 -12.67 -11.02
CA GLY A 144 -3.36 -12.54 -9.91
C GLY A 144 -3.57 -11.10 -9.41
N GLN A 145 -2.69 -10.15 -9.75
CA GLN A 145 -2.75 -8.75 -9.32
C GLN A 145 -3.14 -7.82 -10.47
N THR A 146 -4.21 -7.05 -10.27
CA THR A 146 -4.69 -6.07 -11.27
C THR A 146 -3.74 -4.88 -11.38
N LEU A 147 -3.27 -4.33 -10.25
CA LEU A 147 -2.25 -3.28 -10.22
C LEU A 147 -0.94 -3.85 -9.67
N GLN A 148 0.18 -3.59 -10.35
CA GLN A 148 1.49 -4.12 -9.99
C GLN A 148 2.56 -3.02 -10.06
N ILE A 149 3.55 -3.09 -9.18
CA ILE A 149 4.77 -2.29 -9.23
C ILE A 149 5.93 -3.25 -9.50
N LEU A 150 6.58 -3.10 -10.65
CA LEU A 150 7.71 -3.94 -11.04
C LEU A 150 9.00 -3.12 -11.09
N PRO A 151 10.09 -3.58 -10.46
CA PRO A 151 11.43 -3.08 -10.75
C PRO A 151 11.78 -3.34 -12.22
N MET A 152 12.30 -2.34 -12.92
CA MET A 152 12.73 -2.49 -14.32
C MET A 152 14.06 -3.22 -14.46
N LYS A 153 14.82 -3.36 -13.37
CA LYS A 153 16.09 -4.06 -13.31
C LYS A 153 16.20 -4.80 -11.98
N THR A 154 16.83 -5.97 -12.06
CA THR A 154 17.30 -6.77 -10.93
C THR A 154 18.81 -7.03 -11.14
N PRO A 155 19.61 -7.16 -10.07
CA PRO A 155 19.22 -6.99 -8.67
C PRO A 155 18.79 -5.56 -8.33
N LEU A 156 18.08 -5.39 -7.21
CA LEU A 156 17.66 -4.07 -6.73
C LEU A 156 18.88 -3.23 -6.28
N PRO A 157 18.79 -1.89 -6.29
CA PRO A 157 19.86 -1.06 -5.74
C PRO A 157 20.13 -1.40 -4.27
N VAL A 158 21.40 -1.40 -3.85
CA VAL A 158 21.83 -1.83 -2.51
C VAL A 158 22.13 -0.67 -1.56
N LYS A 159 22.11 0.58 -2.06
CA LYS A 159 22.38 1.78 -1.25
C LYS A 159 21.24 2.79 -1.32
N LEU A 160 20.98 3.42 -0.18
CA LEU A 160 20.15 4.62 -0.08
C LEU A 160 20.57 5.67 -1.11
N GLY A 161 19.59 6.36 -1.70
CA GLY A 161 19.78 7.43 -2.67
C GLY A 161 20.01 6.97 -4.11
N GLN A 162 20.31 5.69 -4.34
CA GLN A 162 20.45 5.14 -5.70
C GLN A 162 19.13 5.21 -6.47
N PRO A 163 19.17 5.41 -7.80
CA PRO A 163 17.96 5.45 -8.61
C PRO A 163 17.35 4.05 -8.75
N LEU A 164 16.05 3.95 -8.52
CA LEU A 164 15.24 2.77 -8.78
C LEU A 164 14.19 3.12 -9.83
N ARG A 165 14.34 2.55 -11.03
CA ARG A 165 13.33 2.68 -12.09
C ARG A 165 12.28 1.60 -11.93
N LEU A 166 11.02 2.03 -11.84
CA LEU A 166 9.86 1.18 -11.66
C LEU A 166 8.96 1.27 -12.89
N LYS A 167 8.17 0.22 -13.11
CA LYS A 167 7.06 0.19 -14.06
C LYS A 167 5.80 -0.24 -13.33
N VAL A 168 4.76 0.58 -13.43
CA VAL A 168 3.44 0.25 -12.93
C VAL A 168 2.61 -0.34 -14.05
N LEU A 169 1.97 -1.46 -13.77
CA LEU A 169 1.06 -2.12 -14.69
C LEU A 169 -0.34 -2.14 -14.10
N TYR A 170 -1.34 -1.88 -14.93
CA TYR A 170 -2.75 -2.10 -14.64
C TYR A 170 -3.31 -3.08 -15.68
N GLN A 171 -3.87 -4.20 -15.23
CA GLN A 171 -4.33 -5.31 -16.08
C GLN A 171 -3.26 -5.78 -17.06
N GLY A 172 -2.01 -5.90 -16.58
CA GLY A 172 -0.85 -6.32 -17.37
C GLY A 172 -0.32 -5.28 -18.36
N LYS A 173 -0.96 -4.11 -18.48
CA LYS A 173 -0.57 -3.02 -19.40
C LYS A 173 0.05 -1.84 -18.66
N PRO A 174 0.94 -1.05 -19.28
CA PRO A 174 1.49 0.14 -18.66
C PRO A 174 0.43 1.11 -18.12
N ALA A 175 0.56 1.48 -16.84
CA ALA A 175 -0.37 2.41 -16.18
C ALA A 175 0.23 3.81 -16.10
N ALA A 176 -0.22 4.70 -16.97
CA ALA A 176 0.18 6.11 -16.95
C ALA A 176 -0.54 6.89 -15.84
N GLY A 177 0.14 7.85 -15.21
CA GLY A 177 -0.46 8.73 -14.21
C GLY A 177 -0.70 8.10 -12.83
N ALA A 178 -0.27 6.86 -12.59
CA ALA A 178 -0.32 6.24 -11.26
C ALA A 178 0.51 7.09 -10.28
N LYS A 179 -0.08 7.39 -9.12
CA LYS A 179 0.52 8.21 -8.06
C LYS A 179 1.50 7.35 -7.25
N ILE A 180 2.74 7.79 -7.08
CA ILE A 180 3.82 7.03 -6.47
C ILE A 180 4.33 7.74 -5.22
N THR A 181 4.24 7.04 -4.10
CA THR A 181 4.78 7.43 -2.79
C THR A 181 5.99 6.54 -2.53
N SER A 182 7.18 7.13 -2.50
CA SER A 182 8.46 6.40 -2.44
C SER A 182 8.83 5.88 -1.05
N ASP A 183 8.15 6.37 -0.01
CA ASP A 183 8.33 5.98 1.38
C ASP A 183 6.97 5.99 2.10
N PHE A 184 6.20 4.93 1.90
CA PHE A 184 4.84 4.84 2.43
C PHE A 184 4.78 4.70 3.96
N VAL A 185 5.90 4.31 4.60
CA VAL A 185 5.97 4.08 6.05
C VAL A 185 6.43 5.33 6.80
N ASN A 186 7.42 6.05 6.29
CA ASN A 186 7.96 7.22 7.01
C ASN A 186 7.45 8.56 6.47
N ASP A 187 6.93 8.59 5.25
CA ASP A 187 6.43 9.81 4.60
C ASP A 187 5.22 9.49 3.69
N PRO A 188 4.10 9.00 4.28
CA PRO A 188 2.90 8.62 3.52
C PRO A 188 2.23 9.81 2.82
N ASP A 189 2.43 11.03 3.32
CA ASP A 189 1.83 12.27 2.81
C ASP A 189 2.73 13.01 1.82
N GLN A 190 3.86 12.42 1.42
CA GLN A 190 4.75 13.03 0.45
C GLN A 190 4.01 13.38 -0.83
N LYS A 191 4.40 14.48 -1.49
CA LYS A 191 3.85 14.81 -2.80
C LYS A 191 4.16 13.66 -3.77
N PRO A 192 3.14 12.97 -4.32
CA PRO A 192 3.39 11.78 -5.10
C PRO A 192 4.02 12.14 -6.45
N LEU A 193 4.94 11.30 -6.89
CA LEU A 193 5.39 11.26 -8.27
C LEU A 193 4.29 10.63 -9.14
N LYS A 194 4.38 10.79 -10.46
CA LYS A 194 3.45 10.14 -11.40
C LYS A 194 4.22 9.34 -12.43
N THR A 195 3.69 8.18 -12.79
CA THR A 195 4.22 7.41 -13.91
C THR A 195 3.98 8.12 -15.25
N GLY A 196 4.95 8.00 -16.15
CA GLY A 196 4.86 8.49 -17.52
C GLY A 196 3.90 7.68 -18.39
N LYS A 197 3.77 8.05 -19.67
CA LYS A 197 2.88 7.37 -20.64
C LYS A 197 3.20 5.88 -20.82
N ASP A 198 4.45 5.49 -20.64
CA ASP A 198 4.93 4.10 -20.72
C ASP A 198 4.80 3.35 -19.39
N GLY A 199 4.11 3.93 -18.40
CA GLY A 199 3.91 3.40 -17.06
C GLY A 199 5.16 3.44 -16.18
N THR A 200 6.24 4.11 -16.60
CA THR A 200 7.50 4.14 -15.83
C THR A 200 7.66 5.38 -14.97
N VAL A 201 8.40 5.22 -13.87
CA VAL A 201 8.83 6.30 -12.98
C VAL A 201 10.22 5.96 -12.45
N THR A 202 11.04 6.96 -12.16
CA THR A 202 12.30 6.77 -11.43
C THR A 202 12.18 7.44 -10.07
N ILE A 203 12.42 6.67 -9.01
CA ILE A 203 12.51 7.17 -7.64
C ILE A 203 13.96 7.07 -7.14
N LYS A 204 14.28 7.76 -6.05
CA LYS A 204 15.48 7.46 -5.27
C LYS A 204 15.11 6.49 -4.17
N VAL A 205 15.92 5.46 -3.95
CA VAL A 205 15.74 4.58 -2.78
C VAL A 205 15.85 5.42 -1.52
N ARG A 206 14.87 5.31 -0.62
CA ARG A 206 14.70 6.25 0.50
C ARG A 206 15.44 5.82 1.75
N ASN A 207 15.57 4.52 1.99
CA ASN A 207 16.05 3.98 3.26
C ASN A 207 17.16 2.94 3.07
N GLN A 208 18.20 2.99 3.92
CA GLN A 208 19.15 1.90 4.10
C GLN A 208 18.52 0.94 5.13
N GLY A 209 17.72 -0.01 4.65
CA GLY A 209 16.84 -0.84 5.47
C GLY A 209 15.50 -1.04 4.78
N LEU A 210 14.39 -1.00 5.53
CA LEU A 210 13.04 -1.20 4.99
C LEU A 210 12.66 -0.08 4.01
N ASN A 211 12.30 -0.49 2.79
CA ASN A 211 11.68 0.36 1.79
C ASN A 211 10.28 -0.18 1.49
N VAL A 212 9.27 0.70 1.51
CA VAL A 212 7.89 0.39 1.12
C VAL A 212 7.42 1.47 0.15
N ILE A 213 7.25 1.09 -1.10
CA ILE A 213 6.81 1.97 -2.17
C ILE A 213 5.33 1.69 -2.42
N GLN A 214 4.52 2.73 -2.54
CA GLN A 214 3.11 2.62 -2.88
C GLN A 214 2.84 3.21 -4.26
N ALA A 215 1.95 2.56 -5.01
CA ALA A 215 1.30 3.10 -6.20
C ALA A 215 -0.21 3.12 -6.01
N ILE A 216 -0.86 4.26 -6.28
CA ILE A 216 -2.31 4.39 -6.33
C ILE A 216 -2.74 4.70 -7.77
N LEU A 217 -3.72 3.94 -8.25
CA LEU A 217 -4.42 4.19 -9.52
C LEU A 217 -5.94 4.15 -9.30
N GLU A 218 -6.57 5.29 -9.55
CA GLU A 218 -8.03 5.43 -9.55
C GLU A 218 -8.56 5.12 -10.96
N THR A 219 -9.59 4.29 -11.05
CA THR A 219 -10.23 3.90 -12.32
C THR A 219 -11.73 4.09 -12.26
N ALA A 220 -12.39 3.98 -13.41
CA ALA A 220 -13.84 4.01 -13.50
C ALA A 220 -14.49 3.00 -12.54
N PRO A 221 -15.66 3.31 -11.96
CA PRO A 221 -16.36 2.40 -11.07
C PRO A 221 -16.81 1.14 -11.83
N GLU A 222 -16.83 0.00 -11.12
CA GLU A 222 -17.41 -1.25 -11.62
C GLU A 222 -18.94 -1.14 -11.77
N ASP A 223 -19.57 -0.45 -10.81
CA ASP A 223 -21.00 -0.13 -10.79
C ASP A 223 -21.18 1.34 -10.39
N PRO A 224 -21.47 2.24 -11.36
CA PRO A 224 -21.68 3.66 -11.10
C PRO A 224 -22.84 3.99 -10.14
N ALA A 225 -23.75 3.05 -9.88
CA ALA A 225 -24.80 3.24 -8.88
C ALA A 225 -24.26 3.14 -7.44
N LYS A 226 -23.20 2.34 -7.24
CA LYS A 226 -22.66 2.02 -5.92
C LYS A 226 -21.44 2.85 -5.55
N THR A 227 -20.57 3.12 -6.52
CA THR A 227 -19.31 3.83 -6.28
C THR A 227 -19.03 4.87 -7.35
N LYS A 228 -18.18 5.85 -7.01
CA LYS A 228 -17.71 6.87 -7.95
C LYS A 228 -16.47 6.41 -8.72
N GLN A 229 -15.69 5.51 -8.13
CA GLN A 229 -14.44 4.99 -8.69
C GLN A 229 -14.04 3.67 -8.03
N VAL A 230 -13.06 3.00 -8.63
CA VAL A 230 -12.26 1.96 -7.98
C VAL A 230 -10.90 2.57 -7.62
N GLU A 231 -10.46 2.38 -6.38
CA GLU A 231 -9.08 2.64 -5.98
C GLU A 231 -8.29 1.32 -6.00
N ASN A 232 -7.18 1.32 -6.75
CA ASN A 232 -6.20 0.26 -6.75
C ASN A 232 -4.95 0.76 -6.04
N LEU A 233 -4.55 0.10 -4.96
CA LEU A 233 -3.35 0.43 -4.17
C LEU A 233 -2.40 -0.76 -4.20
N ALA A 234 -1.22 -0.59 -4.80
CA ALA A 234 -0.17 -1.60 -4.80
C ALA A 234 0.98 -1.17 -3.91
N THR A 235 1.61 -2.10 -3.19
CA THR A 235 2.87 -1.87 -2.50
C THR A 235 3.96 -2.83 -2.99
N LEU A 236 5.18 -2.29 -3.09
CA LEU A 236 6.40 -3.06 -3.28
C LEU A 236 7.31 -2.80 -2.09
N SER A 237 7.70 -3.85 -1.40
CA SER A 237 8.57 -3.77 -0.22
C SER A 237 9.83 -4.61 -0.40
N PHE A 238 10.93 -4.13 0.16
CA PHE A 238 12.23 -4.82 0.21
C PHE A 238 13.09 -4.21 1.32
N VAL A 239 14.16 -4.91 1.69
CA VAL A 239 15.11 -4.44 2.72
C VAL A 239 16.50 -4.36 2.12
N LEU A 240 17.17 -3.20 2.29
CA LEU A 240 18.59 -3.08 1.98
C LEU A 240 19.44 -3.54 3.18
N PRO A 241 20.57 -4.23 2.96
CA PRO A 241 21.46 -4.65 4.04
C PRO A 241 22.06 -3.42 4.74
N HIS A 242 22.25 -3.50 6.05
CA HIS A 242 23.08 -2.52 6.78
C HIS A 242 24.56 -2.93 6.72
N GLU A 243 25.45 -2.01 7.12
CA GLU A 243 26.87 -2.34 7.27
C GLU A 243 27.04 -3.40 8.38
N PRO A 244 28.05 -4.29 8.27
CA PRO A 244 28.32 -5.28 9.31
C PRO A 244 28.45 -4.63 10.70
N GLU A 245 27.91 -5.30 11.72
CA GLU A 245 28.03 -4.91 13.13
C GLU A 245 29.42 -5.20 13.70
#